data_AF-A0A9Q0MBK4-F1
#
_entry.id   AF-A0A9Q0MBK4-F1
#
_cell.length_a   1.000
_cell.length_b   1.000
_cell.length_c   1.000
_cell.angle_alpha   90.00
_cell.angle_beta   90.00
_cell.angle_gamma   90.00
#
_symmetry.space_group_name_H-M   'P 1'
#
loop_
_entity.id
_entity.type
_entity.pdbx_description
1 polymer ?
#
loop_
_entity_poly.entity_id
_entity_poly.type
_entity_poly.pdbx_seq_one_letter_code
_entity_poly.pdbx_strand_id
1 'polypeptide(L)'
;MIINAEVAICIPGQSFRFSRAKVGVGQDPRNKSYYLVVIRTNQKDHFRLIKSNVKLFRSTFQFQSPNRYVMIRDYNEALFQTLKSLIRKIVDNNTPIPKLPSIDRINAMKPSPASLTSIGAAKTELKKSMDDEKFVSIITSRL
;
A
#
# COMPACT_ATOMS: atom_id res chain seq x y z
N MET A 1 -2.40 9.27 -4.06
CA MET A 1 -1.25 8.42 -3.69
C MET A 1 -1.72 6.98 -3.60
N ILE A 2 -0.93 6.03 -4.09
CA ILE A 2 -1.25 4.60 -4.13
C ILE A 2 -0.03 3.83 -3.65
N ILE A 3 -0.24 2.85 -2.76
CA ILE A 3 0.81 1.99 -2.22
C ILE A 3 0.60 0.56 -2.72
N ASN A 4 1.69 -0.17 -2.91
CA ASN A 4 1.65 -1.63 -3.03
C ASN A 4 1.80 -2.22 -1.63
N ALA A 5 0.99 -3.21 -1.30
CA ALA A 5 1.01 -3.89 -0.01
C ALA A 5 0.37 -5.28 -0.11
N GLU A 6 0.47 -6.07 0.94
CA GLU A 6 -0.44 -7.19 1.15
C GLU A 6 -1.64 -6.75 1.99
N VAL A 7 -2.85 -7.12 1.55
CA VAL A 7 -4.10 -6.74 2.20
C VAL A 7 -4.95 -7.97 2.48
N ALA A 8 -5.51 -8.00 3.68
CA ALA A 8 -6.62 -8.87 4.05
C ALA A 8 -7.84 -8.00 4.35
N ILE A 9 -8.98 -8.37 3.77
CA ILE A 9 -10.28 -7.76 4.06
C ILE A 9 -11.08 -8.80 4.82
N CYS A 10 -11.30 -8.57 6.12
CA CYS A 10 -11.90 -9.56 7.00
C CYS A 10 -13.21 -9.08 7.63
N ILE A 11 -14.06 -10.06 7.92
CA ILE A 11 -15.25 -9.95 8.77
C ILE A 11 -14.82 -10.47 10.15
N PRO A 12 -15.21 -9.82 11.27
CA PRO A 12 -14.97 -10.37 12.59
C PRO A 12 -15.36 -11.84 12.71
N GLY A 13 -14.47 -12.64 13.31
CA GLY A 13 -14.70 -14.07 13.53
C GLY A 13 -14.48 -14.97 12.31
N GLN A 14 -14.14 -14.42 11.15
CA GLN A 14 -13.84 -15.22 9.95
C GLN A 14 -12.34 -15.36 9.71
N SER A 15 -11.96 -16.50 9.12
CA SER A 15 -10.61 -16.69 8.59
C SER A 15 -10.35 -15.69 7.46
N PHE A 16 -9.09 -15.27 7.34
CA PHE A 16 -8.70 -14.30 6.34
C PHE A 16 -7.37 -14.68 5.71
N ARG A 17 -7.16 -14.21 4.49
CA ARG A 17 -5.92 -14.42 3.74
C ARG A 17 -5.42 -13.08 3.23
N PHE A 18 -4.12 -12.87 3.37
CA PHE A 18 -3.44 -11.75 2.75
C PHE A 18 -3.26 -12.00 1.25
N SER A 19 -3.49 -10.96 0.47
CA SER A 19 -3.32 -10.98 -0.98
C SER A 19 -2.67 -9.67 -1.41
N ARG A 20 -1.83 -9.74 -2.44
CA ARG A 20 -1.20 -8.53 -2.99
C ARG A 20 -2.26 -7.58 -3.51
N ALA A 21 -2.12 -6.31 -3.14
CA ALA A 21 -3.05 -5.28 -3.52
C ALA A 21 -2.36 -3.93 -3.77
N LYS A 22 -3.04 -3.09 -4.54
CA LYS A 22 -2.82 -1.64 -4.53
C LYS A 22 -3.85 -0.99 -3.63
N VAL A 23 -3.40 -0.12 -2.74
CA VAL A 23 -4.26 0.61 -1.82
C VAL A 23 -4.08 2.10 -2.06
N GLY A 24 -5.18 2.82 -2.23
CA GLY A 24 -5.14 4.26 -2.43
C GLY A 24 -6.39 4.94 -1.91
N VAL A 25 -6.36 6.26 -1.93
CA VAL A 25 -7.55 7.09 -1.66
C VAL A 25 -7.95 7.79 -2.96
N GLY A 26 -9.22 7.67 -3.31
CA GLY A 26 -9.81 8.32 -4.47
C GLY A 26 -11.06 9.10 -4.10
N GLN A 27 -11.40 10.07 -4.93
CA GLN A 27 -12.67 10.78 -4.86
C GLN A 27 -13.60 10.27 -5.96
N ASP A 28 -14.86 10.03 -5.61
CA ASP A 28 -15.90 9.81 -6.60
C ASP A 28 -16.37 11.19 -7.12
N PRO A 29 -16.18 11.49 -8.41
CA PRO A 29 -16.52 12.80 -8.97
C PRO A 29 -18.03 13.08 -8.95
N ARG A 30 -18.88 12.03 -8.86
CA ARG A 30 -20.34 12.17 -8.96
C ARG A 30 -20.98 12.68 -7.66
N ASN A 31 -20.51 12.16 -6.53
CA ASN A 31 -21.06 12.46 -5.20
C ASN A 31 -20.06 13.17 -4.28
N LYS A 32 -18.89 13.56 -4.81
CA LYS A 32 -17.77 14.21 -4.09
C LYS A 32 -17.27 13.43 -2.86
N SER A 33 -17.64 12.16 -2.70
CA SER A 33 -17.27 11.34 -1.55
C SER A 33 -15.89 10.71 -1.74
N TYR A 34 -15.21 10.47 -0.62
CA TYR A 34 -13.89 9.86 -0.61
C TYR A 34 -13.96 8.39 -0.25
N TYR A 35 -13.11 7.59 -0.90
CA TYR A 35 -13.06 6.15 -0.74
C TYR A 35 -11.63 5.68 -0.55
N LEU A 36 -11.45 4.74 0.39
CA LEU A 36 -10.31 3.84 0.35
C LEU A 36 -10.59 2.81 -0.74
N VAL A 37 -9.70 2.76 -1.73
CA VAL A 37 -9.79 1.84 -2.86
C VAL A 37 -8.72 0.78 -2.69
N VAL A 38 -9.14 -0.48 -2.66
CA VAL A 38 -8.26 -1.65 -2.60
C VAL A 38 -8.43 -2.43 -3.89
N ILE A 39 -7.34 -2.63 -4.63
CA ILE A 39 -7.33 -3.35 -5.91
C ILE A 39 -6.47 -4.59 -5.77
N ARG A 40 -7.12 -5.74 -5.88
CA ARG A 40 -6.52 -7.07 -5.96
C ARG A 40 -6.65 -7.60 -7.38
N THR A 41 -6.00 -8.72 -7.69
CA THR A 41 -5.95 -9.28 -9.06
C THR A 41 -7.34 -9.43 -9.71
N ASN A 42 -8.32 -9.93 -8.96
CA ASN A 42 -9.68 -10.21 -9.45
C ASN A 42 -10.78 -9.47 -8.67
N GLN A 43 -10.42 -8.52 -7.81
CA GLN A 43 -11.39 -7.86 -6.95
C GLN A 43 -11.02 -6.40 -6.71
N LYS A 44 -12.03 -5.53 -6.72
CA LYS A 44 -11.91 -4.11 -6.40
C LYS A 44 -12.89 -3.80 -5.28
N ASP A 45 -12.37 -3.31 -4.16
CA ASP A 45 -13.18 -2.99 -2.99
C ASP A 45 -13.08 -1.49 -2.72
N HIS A 46 -14.23 -0.87 -2.44
CA HIS A 46 -14.33 0.56 -2.14
C HIS A 46 -14.95 0.73 -0.76
N PHE A 47 -14.24 1.42 0.13
CA PHE A 47 -14.72 1.71 1.47
C PHE A 47 -14.86 3.21 1.66
N ARG A 48 -16.08 3.67 1.92
CA ARG A 48 -16.38 5.09 2.08
C ARG A 48 -15.71 5.64 3.33
N LEU A 49 -14.96 6.73 3.17
CA LEU A 49 -14.27 7.44 4.24
C LEU A 49 -15.17 8.52 4.83
N ILE A 50 -15.83 8.20 5.95
CA ILE A 50 -16.62 9.15 6.74
C ILE A 50 -16.29 8.98 8.23
N LYS A 51 -16.33 10.07 9.00
CA LYS A 51 -15.95 10.10 10.42
C LYS A 51 -16.61 9.02 11.26
N SER A 52 -17.91 8.84 11.10
CA SER A 52 -18.70 7.86 11.85
C SER A 52 -18.39 6.41 11.47
N ASN A 53 -17.81 6.16 10.29
CA ASN A 53 -17.66 4.81 9.76
C ASN A 53 -16.26 4.23 9.92
N VAL A 54 -15.23 5.06 10.12
CA VAL A 54 -13.83 4.64 10.00
C VAL A 54 -13.06 4.82 11.30
N LYS A 55 -12.41 3.76 11.77
CA LYS A 55 -11.39 3.83 12.84
C LYS A 55 -10.04 3.38 12.30
N LEU A 56 -8.99 4.14 12.60
CA LEU A 56 -7.64 3.92 12.09
C LEU A 56 -6.73 3.38 13.21
N PHE A 57 -6.28 2.13 13.07
CA PHE A 57 -5.31 1.49 13.97
C PHE A 57 -3.91 1.53 13.37
N ARG A 58 -2.91 0.87 13.99
CA ARG A 58 -1.52 0.89 13.53
C ARG A 58 -1.41 0.51 12.06
N SER A 59 -1.87 -0.69 11.68
CA SER A 59 -1.82 -1.26 10.32
C SER A 59 -3.19 -1.77 9.84
N THR A 60 -4.27 -1.31 10.47
CA THR A 60 -5.64 -1.77 10.20
C THR A 60 -6.60 -0.60 10.11
N PHE A 61 -7.52 -0.66 9.16
CA PHE A 61 -8.65 0.25 9.06
C PHE A 61 -9.94 -0.52 9.34
N GLN A 62 -10.70 -0.10 10.33
CA GLN A 62 -12.00 -0.68 10.64
C GLN A 62 -13.10 0.18 10.03
N PHE A 63 -14.00 -0.47 9.31
CA PHE A 63 -15.20 0.10 8.72
C PHE A 63 -16.43 -0.50 9.41
N GLN A 64 -17.37 0.33 9.84
CA GLN A 64 -18.58 -0.13 10.55
C GLN A 64 -19.67 -0.59 9.58
N SER A 65 -19.75 0.02 8.39
CA SER A 65 -20.75 -0.23 7.36
C SER A 65 -20.09 -0.30 5.97
N PRO A 66 -19.94 -1.51 5.39
CA PRO A 66 -20.16 -2.82 6.02
C PRO A 66 -19.11 -3.10 7.12
N ASN A 67 -19.46 -3.90 8.14
CA ASN A 67 -18.55 -4.29 9.22
C ASN A 67 -17.37 -5.10 8.66
N ARG A 68 -16.24 -4.42 8.43
CA ARG A 68 -15.06 -4.94 7.75
C ARG A 68 -13.80 -4.33 8.33
N TYR A 69 -12.72 -5.11 8.29
CA TYR A 69 -11.39 -4.68 8.65
C TYR A 69 -10.50 -4.82 7.43
N VAL A 70 -9.78 -3.76 7.09
CA VAL A 70 -8.76 -3.75 6.05
C VAL A 70 -7.42 -3.77 6.77
N MET A 71 -6.78 -4.93 6.82
CA MET A 71 -5.47 -5.14 7.41
C MET A 71 -4.40 -5.04 6.33
N ILE A 72 -3.34 -4.29 6.58
CA ILE A 72 -2.28 -4.02 5.60
C ILE A 72 -0.93 -4.44 6.18
N ARG A 73 -0.11 -5.13 5.39
CA ARG A 73 1.28 -5.51 5.73
C ARG A 73 2.19 -5.42 4.50
N ASP A 74 3.49 -5.63 4.70
CA ASP A 74 4.52 -5.61 3.63
C ASP A 74 4.44 -4.34 2.77
N TYR A 75 4.35 -3.17 3.41
CA TYR A 75 4.25 -1.88 2.74
C TYR A 75 5.49 -1.04 2.99
N ASN A 76 5.72 -0.03 2.14
CA ASN A 76 6.66 1.03 2.44
C ASN A 76 6.11 1.91 3.57
N GLU A 77 6.79 1.96 4.71
CA GLU A 77 6.36 2.67 5.92
C GLU A 77 6.08 4.16 5.67
N ALA A 78 6.97 4.87 4.97
CA ALA A 78 6.81 6.30 4.71
C ALA A 78 5.57 6.60 3.86
N LEU A 79 5.34 5.81 2.82
CA LEU A 79 4.15 5.92 1.99
C LEU A 79 2.88 5.56 2.77
N PHE A 80 2.94 4.55 3.63
CA PHE A 80 1.80 4.16 4.46
C PHE A 80 1.44 5.22 5.50
N GLN A 81 2.43 5.85 6.16
CA GLN A 81 2.17 6.95 7.09
C GLN A 81 1.56 8.16 6.38
N THR A 82 2.00 8.45 5.16
CA THR A 82 1.40 9.50 4.34
C THR A 82 -0.05 9.17 3.97
N LEU A 83 -0.34 7.89 3.67
CA LEU A 83 -1.69 7.42 3.34
C LEU A 83 -2.61 7.57 4.55
N LYS A 84 -2.11 7.17 5.71
CA LYS A 84 -2.84 7.26 6.98
C LYS A 84 -3.10 8.71 7.39
N SER A 85 -2.11 9.59 7.23
CA SER A 85 -2.26 11.03 7.47
C SER A 85 -3.32 11.64 6.54
N LEU A 86 -3.31 11.26 5.26
CA LEU A 86 -4.31 11.68 4.29
C LEU A 86 -5.72 11.21 4.67
N ILE A 87 -5.88 9.94 5.06
CA ILE A 87 -7.17 9.40 5.50
C ILE A 87 -7.66 10.15 6.75
N ARG A 88 -6.79 10.41 7.74
CA ARG A 88 -7.15 11.21 8.92
C ARG A 88 -7.69 12.58 8.54
N LYS A 89 -6.99 13.31 7.66
CA LYS A 89 -7.47 14.63 7.19
C LYS A 89 -8.86 14.58 6.57
N ILE A 90 -9.15 13.56 5.77
CA ILE A 90 -10.47 13.35 5.15
C ILE A 90 -11.54 13.07 6.20
N VAL A 91 -11.24 12.15 7.12
CA VAL A 91 -12.15 11.67 8.16
C VAL A 91 -12.43 12.77 9.20
N ASP A 92 -11.43 13.56 9.57
CA ASP A 92 -11.51 14.52 10.67
C ASP A 92 -12.05 15.89 10.23
N ASN A 93 -11.58 16.43 9.11
CA ASN A 93 -11.80 17.84 8.77
C ASN A 93 -12.84 18.09 7.67
N ASN A 94 -13.40 17.03 7.06
CA ASN A 94 -14.36 17.08 5.93
C ASN A 94 -13.99 18.10 4.83
N THR A 95 -12.72 18.46 4.73
CA THR A 95 -12.24 19.55 3.89
C THR A 95 -11.90 18.99 2.54
N PRO A 96 -12.21 19.71 1.44
CA PRO A 96 -11.80 19.29 0.12
C PRO A 96 -10.27 19.16 0.09
N ILE A 97 -9.77 17.95 -0.17
CA ILE A 97 -8.34 17.77 -0.41
C ILE A 97 -8.12 17.99 -1.90
N PRO A 98 -7.51 19.13 -2.31
CA PRO A 98 -7.26 19.38 -3.71
C PRO A 98 -6.34 18.28 -4.27
N LYS A 99 -6.70 17.77 -5.46
CA LYS A 99 -5.89 16.84 -6.29
C LYS A 99 -5.89 15.35 -5.89
N LEU A 100 -6.95 14.82 -5.29
CA LEU A 100 -7.11 13.36 -5.23
C LEU A 100 -7.46 12.80 -6.63
N PRO A 101 -6.89 11.65 -7.02
CA PRO A 101 -7.30 10.98 -8.25
C PRO A 101 -8.76 10.52 -8.14
N SER A 102 -9.45 10.46 -9.28
CA SER A 102 -10.78 9.83 -9.33
C SER A 102 -10.68 8.34 -8.98
N ILE A 103 -11.76 7.77 -8.42
CA ILE A 103 -11.84 6.32 -8.20
C ILE A 103 -11.59 5.53 -9.48
N ASP A 104 -12.06 6.03 -10.63
CA ASP A 104 -11.90 5.38 -11.93
C ASP A 104 -10.43 5.30 -12.36
N ARG A 105 -9.67 6.37 -12.10
CA ARG A 105 -8.23 6.40 -12.37
C ARG A 105 -7.47 5.39 -11.50
N ILE A 106 -7.88 5.20 -10.25
CA ILE A 106 -7.30 4.17 -9.39
C ILE A 106 -7.71 2.79 -9.90
N ASN A 107 -9.00 2.57 -10.21
CA ASN A 107 -9.55 1.30 -10.70
C ASN A 107 -8.90 0.80 -12.00
N ALA A 108 -8.35 1.69 -12.83
CA ALA A 108 -7.62 1.34 -14.04
C ALA A 108 -6.21 0.76 -13.76
N MET A 109 -5.71 0.87 -12.52
CA MET A 109 -4.37 0.40 -12.17
C MET A 109 -4.35 -1.09 -11.85
N LYS A 110 -3.43 -1.83 -12.48
CA LYS A 110 -3.19 -3.23 -12.16
C LYS A 110 -2.25 -3.36 -10.95
N PRO A 111 -2.44 -4.33 -10.04
CA PRO A 111 -1.47 -4.66 -9.00
C PRO A 111 -0.08 -4.92 -9.61
N SER A 112 0.98 -4.47 -8.96
CA SER A 112 2.33 -4.75 -9.45
C SER A 112 2.65 -6.24 -9.25
N PRO A 113 3.17 -6.96 -10.26
CA PRO A 113 3.58 -8.36 -10.11
C PRO A 113 4.85 -8.51 -9.26
N ALA A 114 5.66 -7.45 -9.11
CA ALA A 114 6.93 -7.50 -8.39
C ALA A 114 6.74 -7.70 -6.89
N SER A 115 7.54 -8.59 -6.28
CA SER A 115 7.56 -8.79 -4.84
C SER A 115 7.91 -7.48 -4.13
N LEU A 116 7.26 -7.22 -3.01
CA LEU A 116 7.64 -6.16 -2.06
C LEU A 116 8.99 -6.43 -1.37
N THR A 117 9.72 -7.44 -1.82
CA THR A 117 11.06 -7.84 -1.37
C THR A 117 12.09 -7.69 -2.50
N SER A 118 12.23 -6.48 -3.04
CA SER A 118 13.42 -6.09 -3.82
C SER A 118 14.44 -5.30 -2.99
N ILE A 119 14.18 -5.09 -1.69
CA ILE A 119 15.18 -4.50 -0.77
C ILE A 119 16.09 -5.58 -0.17
N GLY A 120 15.69 -6.87 -0.20
CA GLY A 120 16.51 -7.99 0.25
C GLY A 120 17.52 -8.51 -0.79
N ALA A 121 17.25 -8.34 -2.08
CA ALA A 121 18.14 -8.81 -3.16
C ALA A 121 19.31 -7.85 -3.45
N ALA A 122 19.15 -6.56 -3.15
CA ALA A 122 20.21 -5.56 -3.37
C ALA A 122 21.44 -5.74 -2.45
N LYS A 123 21.34 -6.50 -1.35
CA LYS A 123 22.49 -6.82 -0.50
C LYS A 123 23.32 -8.00 -1.00
N THR A 124 22.77 -8.87 -1.85
CA THR A 124 23.50 -10.03 -2.36
C THR A 124 24.32 -9.67 -3.60
N GLU A 125 23.90 -8.68 -4.38
CA GLU A 125 24.66 -8.19 -5.53
C GLU A 125 25.82 -7.26 -5.12
N LEU A 126 25.67 -6.50 -4.02
CA LEU A 126 26.76 -5.67 -3.46
C LEU A 126 27.88 -6.48 -2.79
N LYS A 127 27.59 -7.70 -2.30
CA LYS A 127 28.66 -8.61 -1.83
C LYS A 127 29.40 -9.28 -2.99
N LYS A 128 28.68 -9.66 -4.05
CA LYS A 128 29.30 -10.30 -5.22
C LYS A 128 30.25 -9.34 -5.95
N SER A 129 29.89 -8.06 -6.06
CA SER A 129 30.77 -7.05 -6.67
C SER A 129 31.99 -6.69 -5.81
N MET A 130 31.93 -6.87 -4.49
CA MET A 130 33.09 -6.62 -3.60
C MET A 130 34.08 -7.79 -3.53
N ASP A 131 33.62 -9.02 -3.77
CA ASP A 131 34.49 -10.20 -3.81
C ASP A 131 35.23 -10.31 -5.16
N ASP A 132 34.64 -9.82 -6.25
CA ASP A 132 35.28 -9.81 -7.58
C ASP A 132 36.39 -8.74 -7.71
N GLU A 133 36.30 -7.59 -7.02
CA GLU A 133 37.37 -6.57 -7.02
C GLU A 133 38.59 -7.00 -6.17
N LYS A 134 38.42 -7.89 -5.18
CA LYS A 134 39.56 -8.44 -4.42
C LYS A 134 40.33 -9.51 -5.17
N PHE A 135 39.76 -10.14 -6.19
CA PHE A 135 40.45 -11.17 -6.97
C PHE A 135 41.35 -10.59 -8.07
N VAL A 136 41.16 -9.32 -8.47
CA VAL A 136 41.97 -8.68 -9.51
C VAL A 136 43.24 -8.01 -8.95
N SER A 137 43.34 -7.74 -7.65
CA SER A 137 44.52 -7.11 -7.04
C SER A 137 45.63 -8.09 -6.61
N ILE A 138 45.38 -9.40 -6.63
CA ILE A 138 46.37 -10.42 -6.21
C ILE A 138 47.27 -10.86 -7.39
N ILE A 139 46.90 -10.58 -8.65
CA ILE A 139 47.66 -11.06 -9.82
C ILE A 139 48.71 -10.04 -10.32
N THR A 140 48.66 -8.78 -9.88
CA THR A 140 49.56 -7.71 -10.37
C THR A 140 50.74 -7.37 -9.46
N SER A 141 51.01 -8.13 -8.39
CA SER A 141 52.12 -7.88 -7.46
C SER A 141 53.21 -8.98 -7.45
N ARG A 142 53.30 -9.79 -8.50
CA ARG A 142 54.48 -10.65 -8.77
C ARG A 142 55.02 -10.41 -10.17
N LEU A 143 55.68 -9.28 -10.34
CA LEU A 143 56.79 -9.08 -11.28
C LEU A 143 57.98 -8.56 -10.48
#